data_AF-A0A6G7Y778-F1
#
_entry.id   AF-A0A6G7Y778-F1
#
_cell.length_a   1.000
_cell.length_b   1.000
_cell.length_c   1.000
_cell.angle_alpha   90.00
_cell.angle_beta   90.00
_cell.angle_gamma   90.00
#
_symmetry.space_group_name_H-M   'P 1'
#
loop_
_entity.id
_entity.type
_entity.pdbx_description
1 polymer ?
#
loop_
_entity_poly.entity_id
_entity_poly.type
_entity_poly.pdbx_seq_one_letter_code
_entity_poly.pdbx_strand_id
1 'polypeptide(L)'
;MARSRITDAQLLAHVNKLGDEHPPIRLDSVDYTVNNPDVLRTRFAGVLDYLARVELEVERNVLELLTIMPNPSEADRVFYSDVWYDQEIAHGQILDELKRRIDLPEAEPQLAVGFAVQALGALARFEPIQDVARTIYYFTGASTERQAVLAYNALSTQLDELGEKAVRETIINQIKRQEPGHFAFYRMSAEKIMTDGTLRPWQVFLARLLRERSYELVGTHNDPVHQATMGEVIDVLGFDGQLEAFAKEIGRLEAKLLWANKQGMEFPPYVLRALRESVELYREQGSFAARLS
;
A
#
# COMPACT_ATOMS: atom_id res chain seq x y z
N MET A 1 -6.55 30.92 -5.96
CA MET A 1 -5.19 31.02 -5.39
C MET A 1 -4.36 29.89 -5.97
N ALA A 2 -3.19 30.17 -6.55
CA ALA A 2 -2.27 29.10 -6.95
C ALA A 2 -1.82 28.36 -5.68
N ARG A 3 -2.00 27.03 -5.61
CA ARG A 3 -1.43 26.24 -4.52
C ARG A 3 0.08 26.49 -4.51
N SER A 4 0.66 26.69 -3.31
CA SER A 4 2.11 26.73 -3.16
C SER A 4 2.71 25.44 -3.72
N ARG A 5 3.71 25.55 -4.59
CA ARG A 5 4.45 24.38 -5.09
C ARG A 5 5.10 23.67 -3.91
N ILE A 6 5.06 22.33 -3.93
CA ILE A 6 5.72 21.49 -2.94
C ILE A 6 7.23 21.49 -3.22
N THR A 7 8.04 21.68 -2.18
CA THR A 7 9.50 21.68 -2.28
C THR A 7 10.12 20.43 -1.63
N ASP A 8 11.37 20.12 -1.97
CA ASP A 8 12.10 19.00 -1.35
C ASP A 8 12.27 19.21 0.16
N ALA A 9 12.49 20.45 0.60
CA ALA A 9 12.53 20.79 2.03
C ALA A 9 11.21 20.50 2.76
N GLN A 10 10.06 20.70 2.11
CA GLN A 10 8.75 20.37 2.70
C GLN A 10 8.55 18.85 2.79
N LEU A 11 8.99 18.09 1.77
CA LEU A 11 8.97 16.63 1.81
C LEU A 11 9.86 16.10 2.93
N LEU A 12 11.11 16.55 3.02
CA LEU A 12 12.04 16.12 4.06
C LEU A 12 11.53 16.48 5.46
N ALA A 13 10.98 17.68 5.64
CA ALA A 13 10.38 18.08 6.92
C ALA A 13 9.18 17.19 7.31
N HIS A 14 8.36 16.79 6.34
CA HIS A 14 7.26 15.84 6.58
C HIS A 14 7.79 14.46 7.01
N VAL A 15 8.80 13.94 6.32
CA VAL A 15 9.41 12.64 6.62
C VAL A 15 10.04 12.62 8.01
N ASN A 16 10.84 13.63 8.36
CA ASN A 16 11.46 13.72 9.68
C ASN A 16 10.41 13.79 10.78
N LYS A 17 9.38 14.63 10.58
CA LYS A 17 8.28 14.74 11.53
C LYS A 17 7.53 13.42 11.70
N LEU A 18 7.30 12.68 10.62
CA LEU A 18 6.65 11.37 10.66
C LEU A 18 7.47 10.37 11.49
N GLY A 19 8.78 10.30 11.28
CA GLY A 19 9.68 9.43 12.06
C GLY A 19 9.72 9.81 13.54
N ASP A 20 9.76 11.11 13.85
CA ASP A 20 9.81 11.62 15.23
C ASP A 20 8.49 11.38 15.99
N GLU A 21 7.34 11.67 15.37
CA GLU A 21 6.03 11.58 16.03
C GLU A 21 5.50 10.14 16.11
N HIS A 22 5.89 9.29 15.16
CA HIS A 22 5.37 7.94 15.03
C HIS A 22 6.48 6.91 14.79
N PRO A 23 7.41 6.70 15.73
CA PRO A 23 8.48 5.72 15.56
C PRO A 23 7.93 4.29 15.38
N PRO A 24 8.75 3.33 14.88
CA PRO A 24 8.38 1.93 14.77
C PRO A 24 7.74 1.40 16.06
N ILE A 25 6.66 0.61 15.92
CA ILE A 25 5.94 0.07 17.07
C ILE A 25 6.85 -0.93 17.78
N ARG A 26 7.11 -0.72 19.06
CA ARG A 26 7.96 -1.63 19.82
C ARG A 26 7.21 -2.94 20.08
N LEU A 27 7.80 -4.08 19.73
CA LEU A 27 7.18 -5.39 19.90
C LEU A 27 6.78 -5.69 21.36
N ASP A 28 7.55 -5.17 22.33
CA ASP A 28 7.29 -5.31 23.78
C ASP A 28 6.11 -4.47 24.29
N SER A 29 5.60 -3.54 23.49
CA SER A 29 4.47 -2.68 23.82
C SER A 29 3.12 -3.24 23.38
N VAL A 30 3.13 -4.36 22.65
CA VAL A 30 1.94 -4.97 22.06
C VAL A 30 1.29 -5.95 23.03
N ASP A 31 -0.02 -5.83 23.21
CA ASP A 31 -0.84 -6.80 23.91
C ASP A 31 -1.54 -7.72 22.89
N TYR A 32 -1.07 -8.97 22.81
CA TYR A 32 -1.60 -10.01 21.93
C TYR A 32 -2.80 -10.78 22.53
N THR A 33 -3.45 -10.24 23.57
CA THR A 33 -4.65 -10.87 24.13
C THR A 33 -5.76 -10.90 23.08
N VAL A 34 -6.21 -12.10 22.72
CA VAL A 34 -7.33 -12.34 21.81
C VAL A 34 -8.47 -12.98 22.60
N ASN A 35 -9.64 -12.36 22.58
CA ASN A 35 -10.82 -12.84 23.31
C ASN A 35 -11.53 -13.98 22.58
N ASN A 36 -11.58 -13.93 21.25
CA ASN A 36 -12.26 -14.89 20.40
C ASN A 36 -11.36 -15.36 19.25
N PRO A 37 -10.35 -16.21 19.56
CA PRO A 37 -9.38 -16.66 18.56
C PRO A 37 -10.02 -17.44 17.41
N ASP A 38 -11.10 -18.17 17.68
CA ASP A 38 -11.82 -18.93 16.64
C ASP A 38 -12.51 -18.00 15.63
N VAL A 39 -13.11 -16.89 16.07
CA VAL A 39 -13.69 -15.91 15.14
C VAL A 39 -12.59 -15.24 14.32
N LEU A 40 -11.44 -14.89 14.92
CA LEU A 40 -10.32 -14.32 14.17
C LEU A 40 -9.78 -15.30 13.12
N ARG A 41 -9.61 -16.58 13.49
CA ARG A 41 -9.13 -17.63 12.60
C ARG A 41 -10.11 -17.98 11.48
N THR A 42 -11.42 -17.89 11.73
CA THR A 42 -12.43 -18.30 10.72
C THR A 42 -12.86 -17.15 9.81
N ARG A 43 -13.00 -15.93 10.35
CA ARG A 43 -13.49 -14.76 9.60
C ARG A 43 -12.37 -13.92 9.02
N PHE A 44 -11.24 -13.79 9.72
CA PHE A 44 -10.19 -12.82 9.38
C PHE A 44 -8.87 -13.46 8.97
N ALA A 45 -8.77 -14.79 8.83
CA ALA A 45 -7.51 -15.43 8.48
C ALA A 45 -6.92 -14.89 7.18
N GLY A 46 -7.70 -14.80 6.10
CA GLY A 46 -7.23 -14.24 4.85
C GLY A 46 -6.83 -12.77 4.97
N VAL A 47 -7.55 -11.98 5.78
CA VAL A 47 -7.22 -10.57 6.03
C VAL A 47 -5.90 -10.42 6.77
N LEU A 48 -5.74 -11.14 7.88
CA LEU A 48 -4.54 -11.08 8.72
C LEU A 48 -3.32 -11.61 7.96
N ASP A 49 -3.48 -12.72 7.23
CA ASP A 49 -2.43 -13.25 6.37
C ASP A 49 -2.01 -12.26 5.29
N TYR A 50 -2.99 -11.67 4.59
CA TYR A 50 -2.71 -10.70 3.54
C TYR A 50 -1.97 -9.48 4.06
N LEU A 51 -2.44 -8.88 5.16
CA LEU A 51 -1.80 -7.71 5.75
C LEU A 51 -0.38 -8.05 6.24
N ALA A 52 -0.21 -9.12 7.03
CA ALA A 52 1.11 -9.52 7.54
C ALA A 52 2.12 -9.74 6.40
N ARG A 53 1.71 -10.46 5.34
CA ARG A 53 2.55 -10.71 4.16
C ARG A 53 2.94 -9.41 3.47
N VAL A 54 1.96 -8.53 3.20
CA VAL A 54 2.19 -7.29 2.45
C VAL A 54 3.11 -6.33 3.21
N GLU A 55 2.97 -6.20 4.53
CA GLU A 55 3.88 -5.33 5.30
C GLU A 55 5.30 -5.90 5.32
N LEU A 56 5.46 -7.22 5.41
CA LEU A 56 6.77 -7.87 5.33
C LEU A 56 7.41 -7.77 3.93
N GLU A 57 6.62 -7.54 2.87
CA GLU A 57 7.14 -7.29 1.52
C GLU A 57 7.83 -5.91 1.39
N VAL A 58 7.84 -5.08 2.45
CA VAL A 58 8.60 -3.83 2.46
C VAL A 58 10.08 -4.03 2.12
N GLU A 59 10.69 -5.16 2.51
CA GLU A 59 12.07 -5.47 2.14
C GLU A 59 12.25 -5.51 0.63
N ARG A 60 11.34 -6.21 -0.07
CA ARG A 60 11.31 -6.21 -1.53
C ARG A 60 11.05 -4.81 -2.06
N ASN A 61 10.08 -4.09 -1.51
CA ASN A 61 9.71 -2.76 -2.01
C ASN A 61 10.90 -1.80 -1.96
N VAL A 62 11.70 -1.83 -0.89
CA VAL A 62 12.96 -1.08 -0.77
C VAL A 62 13.98 -1.54 -1.81
N LEU A 63 14.12 -2.84 -2.07
CA LEU A 63 14.99 -3.34 -3.15
C LEU A 63 14.53 -2.88 -4.55
N GLU A 64 13.24 -2.89 -4.83
CA GLU A 64 12.67 -2.38 -6.08
C GLU A 64 12.98 -0.89 -6.25
N LEU A 65 12.82 -0.12 -5.17
CA LEU A 65 13.13 1.30 -5.11
C LEU A 65 14.60 1.60 -5.43
N LEU A 66 15.52 0.92 -4.74
CA LEU A 66 16.95 1.04 -4.99
C LEU A 66 17.31 0.62 -6.42
N THR A 67 16.54 -0.28 -7.03
CA THR A 67 16.71 -0.74 -8.41
C THR A 67 16.25 0.31 -9.42
N ILE A 68 15.05 0.89 -9.26
CA ILE A 68 14.43 1.78 -10.25
C ILE A 68 14.75 3.27 -10.02
N MET A 69 15.34 3.62 -8.87
CA MET A 69 15.77 4.97 -8.54
C MET A 69 17.24 5.00 -8.15
N PRO A 70 18.18 4.86 -9.12
CA PRO A 70 19.61 4.93 -8.83
C PRO A 70 20.07 6.30 -8.28
N ASN A 71 19.27 7.35 -8.50
CA ASN A 71 19.50 8.69 -7.94
C ASN A 71 18.23 9.16 -7.20
N PRO A 72 17.92 8.63 -6.00
CA PRO A 72 16.76 9.05 -5.23
C PRO A 72 16.98 10.47 -4.70
N SER A 73 15.90 11.21 -4.43
CA SER A 73 16.02 12.47 -3.69
C SER A 73 16.44 12.20 -2.24
N GLU A 74 16.89 13.23 -1.53
CA GLU A 74 17.19 13.09 -0.10
C GLU A 74 15.95 12.66 0.69
N ALA A 75 14.79 13.25 0.41
CA ALA A 75 13.54 12.90 1.07
C ALA A 75 13.12 11.44 0.78
N ASP A 76 13.30 10.96 -0.46
CA ASP A 76 13.05 9.56 -0.80
C ASP A 76 13.95 8.64 0.02
N ARG A 77 15.26 8.92 0.06
CA ARG A 77 16.22 8.07 0.78
C ARG A 77 15.89 7.99 2.27
N VAL A 78 15.65 9.14 2.91
CA VAL A 78 15.32 9.19 4.34
C VAL A 78 13.99 8.50 4.61
N PHE A 79 12.98 8.73 3.76
CA PHE A 79 11.69 8.06 3.93
C PHE A 79 11.83 6.55 3.85
N TYR A 80 12.43 6.01 2.79
CA TYR A 80 12.51 4.56 2.58
C TYR A 80 13.46 3.86 3.53
N SER A 81 14.58 4.48 3.90
CA SER A 81 15.63 3.81 4.68
C SER A 81 15.51 4.01 6.18
N ASP A 82 15.04 5.20 6.61
CA ASP A 82 15.16 5.63 8.00
C ASP A 82 13.80 5.74 8.71
N VAL A 83 12.68 5.68 7.98
CA VAL A 83 11.33 5.87 8.54
C VAL A 83 10.41 4.72 8.16
N TRP A 84 10.11 4.60 6.86
CA TRP A 84 9.11 3.67 6.33
C TRP A 84 9.51 2.21 6.57
N TYR A 85 10.74 1.82 6.21
CA TYR A 85 11.20 0.44 6.35
C TYR A 85 11.04 -0.12 7.77
N ASP A 86 11.55 0.57 8.78
CA ASP A 86 11.48 0.07 10.16
C ASP A 86 10.04 0.06 10.69
N GLN A 87 9.19 0.98 10.23
CA GLN A 87 7.76 1.01 10.56
C GLN A 87 7.05 -0.21 9.98
N GLU A 88 7.15 -0.44 8.68
CA GLU A 88 6.47 -1.56 7.99
C GLU A 88 6.96 -2.93 8.46
N ILE A 89 8.27 -3.09 8.70
CA ILE A 89 8.81 -4.33 9.27
C ILE A 89 8.18 -4.61 10.63
N ALA A 90 8.03 -3.59 11.48
CA ALA A 90 7.38 -3.75 12.77
C ALA A 90 5.89 -4.13 12.59
N HIS A 91 5.17 -3.55 11.62
CA HIS A 91 3.78 -3.91 11.35
C HIS A 91 3.65 -5.37 10.96
N GLY A 92 4.46 -5.81 9.99
CA GLY A 92 4.48 -7.18 9.50
C GLY A 92 4.81 -8.18 10.59
N GLN A 93 5.84 -7.92 11.40
CA GLN A 93 6.22 -8.78 12.52
C GLN A 93 5.13 -8.89 13.59
N ILE A 94 4.46 -7.78 13.90
CA ILE A 94 3.37 -7.76 14.89
C ILE A 94 2.17 -8.54 14.37
N LEU A 95 1.78 -8.33 13.11
CA LEU A 95 0.65 -9.03 12.50
C LEU A 95 0.94 -10.53 12.37
N ASP A 96 2.17 -10.91 12.03
CA ASP A 96 2.55 -12.31 11.93
C ASP A 96 2.64 -13.01 13.30
N GLU A 97 3.11 -12.32 14.33
CA GLU A 97 3.03 -12.82 15.71
C GLU A 97 1.57 -12.97 16.17
N LEU A 98 0.67 -12.03 15.82
CA LEU A 98 -0.76 -12.17 16.08
C LEU A 98 -1.33 -13.40 15.40
N LYS A 99 -0.99 -13.66 14.13
CA LYS A 99 -1.38 -14.87 13.40
C LYS A 99 -0.93 -16.14 14.14
N ARG A 100 0.34 -16.19 14.56
CA ARG A 100 0.90 -17.31 15.32
C ARG A 100 0.14 -17.57 16.63
N ARG A 101 -0.33 -16.52 17.31
CA ARG A 101 -1.11 -16.60 18.57
C ARG A 101 -2.50 -17.19 18.39
N ILE A 102 -3.02 -17.16 17.16
CA ILE A 102 -4.32 -17.75 16.79
C ILE A 102 -4.15 -18.97 15.86
N ASP A 103 -2.99 -19.62 15.90
CA ASP A 103 -2.69 -20.86 15.15
C ASP A 103 -2.86 -20.74 13.62
N LEU A 104 -2.60 -19.56 13.06
CA LEU A 104 -2.45 -19.39 11.61
C LEU A 104 -0.98 -19.63 11.20
N PRO A 105 -0.74 -20.09 9.95
CA PRO A 105 0.61 -20.25 9.44
C PRO A 105 1.35 -18.90 9.36
N GLU A 106 2.67 -18.95 9.43
CA GLU A 106 3.54 -17.78 9.20
C GLU A 106 3.29 -17.19 7.81
N ALA A 107 3.45 -15.87 7.68
CA ALA A 107 3.31 -15.19 6.40
C ALA A 107 4.49 -15.54 5.48
N GLU A 108 4.21 -15.72 4.20
CA GLU A 108 5.22 -16.00 3.18
C GLU A 108 5.39 -14.76 2.26
N PRO A 109 6.19 -13.76 2.64
CA PRO A 109 6.40 -12.56 1.82
C PRO A 109 7.18 -12.87 0.55
N GLN A 110 6.79 -12.24 -0.57
CA GLN A 110 7.59 -12.30 -1.79
C GLN A 110 8.76 -11.32 -1.72
N LEU A 111 9.98 -11.84 -1.56
CA LEU A 111 11.19 -11.02 -1.42
C LEU A 111 11.94 -10.78 -2.75
N ALA A 112 11.59 -11.49 -3.82
CA ALA A 112 12.31 -11.41 -5.09
C ALA A 112 11.87 -10.21 -5.95
N VAL A 113 12.84 -9.45 -6.46
CA VAL A 113 12.60 -8.40 -7.46
C VAL A 113 12.46 -9.02 -8.85
N GLY A 114 11.31 -8.81 -9.49
CA GLY A 114 11.00 -9.36 -10.81
C GLY A 114 11.88 -8.80 -11.94
N PHE A 115 12.07 -9.60 -13.00
CA PHE A 115 12.91 -9.24 -14.15
C PHE A 115 12.52 -7.92 -14.82
N ALA A 116 11.22 -7.64 -14.92
CA ALA A 116 10.73 -6.39 -15.51
C ALA A 116 11.21 -5.15 -14.71
N VAL A 117 11.22 -5.24 -13.38
CA VAL A 117 11.72 -4.18 -12.49
C VAL A 117 13.25 -4.04 -12.64
N GLN A 118 13.98 -5.14 -12.73
CA GLN A 118 15.44 -5.11 -12.98
C GLN A 118 15.78 -4.46 -14.33
N ALA A 119 15.04 -4.80 -15.39
CA ALA A 119 15.20 -4.19 -16.70
C ALA A 119 14.87 -2.69 -16.68
N LEU A 120 13.80 -2.30 -15.99
CA LEU A 120 13.47 -0.90 -15.76
C LEU A 120 14.59 -0.18 -15.01
N GLY A 121 15.18 -0.79 -13.98
CA GLY A 121 16.30 -0.23 -13.24
C GLY A 121 17.56 0.00 -14.09
N ALA A 122 17.87 -0.93 -15.00
CA ALA A 122 18.97 -0.74 -15.95
C ALA A 122 18.72 0.47 -16.87
N LEU A 123 17.48 0.66 -17.33
CA LEU A 123 17.08 1.81 -18.14
C LEU A 123 16.98 3.11 -17.33
N ALA A 124 16.60 3.03 -16.06
CA ALA A 124 16.46 4.17 -15.15
C ALA A 124 17.79 4.85 -14.80
N ARG A 125 18.93 4.32 -15.25
CA ARG A 125 20.20 5.06 -15.24
C ARG A 125 20.18 6.29 -16.15
N PHE A 126 19.25 6.34 -17.11
CA PHE A 126 18.94 7.55 -17.87
C PHE A 126 17.87 8.35 -17.12
N GLU A 127 18.25 9.54 -16.64
CA GLU A 127 17.41 10.41 -15.81
C GLU A 127 15.97 10.59 -16.33
N PRO A 128 15.72 10.83 -17.64
CA PRO A 128 14.34 10.97 -18.12
C PRO A 128 13.49 9.69 -17.97
N ILE A 129 14.11 8.52 -18.00
CA ILE A 129 13.43 7.24 -17.74
C ILE A 129 13.22 7.06 -16.24
N GLN A 130 14.21 7.43 -15.42
CA GLN A 130 14.09 7.42 -13.97
C GLN A 130 12.90 8.26 -13.51
N ASP A 131 12.71 9.45 -14.06
CA ASP A 131 11.59 10.33 -13.69
C ASP A 131 10.23 9.68 -13.99
N VAL A 132 10.12 8.90 -15.09
CA VAL A 132 8.91 8.14 -15.40
C VAL A 132 8.71 7.01 -14.38
N ALA A 133 9.77 6.25 -14.08
CA ALA A 133 9.73 5.18 -13.08
C ALA A 133 9.32 5.71 -11.70
N ARG A 134 9.96 6.79 -11.24
CA ARG A 134 9.65 7.51 -10.00
C ARG A 134 8.21 8.01 -9.98
N THR A 135 7.72 8.56 -11.08
CA THR A 135 6.32 9.01 -11.19
C THR A 135 5.34 7.86 -10.99
N ILE A 136 5.57 6.73 -11.68
CA ILE A 136 4.72 5.53 -11.53
C ILE A 136 4.79 5.04 -10.09
N TYR A 137 5.99 4.97 -9.50
CA TYR A 137 6.17 4.52 -8.13
C TYR A 137 5.42 5.40 -7.12
N TYR A 138 5.48 6.73 -7.26
CA TYR A 138 4.73 7.62 -6.37
C TYR A 138 3.21 7.43 -6.44
N PHE A 139 2.67 7.15 -7.62
CA PHE A 139 1.25 6.82 -7.76
C PHE A 139 0.91 5.43 -7.22
N THR A 140 1.78 4.44 -7.44
CA THR A 140 1.64 3.10 -6.85
C THR A 140 1.64 3.17 -5.33
N GLY A 141 2.64 3.80 -4.72
CA GLY A 141 2.73 4.01 -3.28
C GLY A 141 1.49 4.72 -2.73
N ALA A 142 1.10 5.86 -3.30
CA ALA A 142 -0.11 6.57 -2.85
C ALA A 142 -1.39 5.71 -2.95
N SER A 143 -1.50 4.87 -3.99
CA SER A 143 -2.61 3.94 -4.15
C SER A 143 -2.57 2.83 -3.08
N THR A 144 -1.39 2.30 -2.80
CA THR A 144 -1.14 1.26 -1.77
C THR A 144 -1.46 1.79 -0.38
N GLU A 145 -0.84 2.89 0.04
CA GLU A 145 -1.07 3.48 1.37
C GLU A 145 -2.55 3.85 1.55
N ARG A 146 -3.22 4.29 0.48
CA ARG A 146 -4.66 4.59 0.58
C ARG A 146 -5.50 3.34 0.82
N GLN A 147 -5.13 2.20 0.22
CA GLN A 147 -5.77 0.91 0.49
C GLN A 147 -5.52 0.48 1.94
N ALA A 148 -4.28 0.58 2.44
CA ALA A 148 -3.92 0.24 3.81
C ALA A 148 -4.68 1.09 4.84
N VAL A 149 -4.72 2.42 4.68
CA VAL A 149 -5.54 3.32 5.52
C VAL A 149 -6.99 2.85 5.59
N LEU A 150 -7.59 2.49 4.46
CA LEU A 150 -9.00 2.08 4.42
C LEU A 150 -9.20 0.71 5.07
N ALA A 151 -8.32 -0.25 4.80
CA ALA A 151 -8.35 -1.60 5.36
C ALA A 151 -8.22 -1.57 6.90
N TYR A 152 -7.21 -0.86 7.43
CA TYR A 152 -7.02 -0.75 8.89
C TYR A 152 -8.16 0.00 9.58
N ASN A 153 -8.78 0.98 8.92
CA ASN A 153 -9.98 1.64 9.45
C ASN A 153 -11.17 0.68 9.56
N ALA A 154 -11.42 -0.13 8.54
CA ALA A 154 -12.50 -1.12 8.56
C ALA A 154 -12.22 -2.22 9.59
N LEU A 155 -11.01 -2.78 9.58
CA LEU A 155 -10.59 -3.82 10.53
C LEU A 155 -10.68 -3.32 11.98
N SER A 156 -10.22 -2.09 12.26
CA SER A 156 -10.35 -1.50 13.59
C SER A 156 -11.80 -1.41 14.07
N THR A 157 -12.74 -1.10 13.17
CA THR A 157 -14.17 -1.00 13.52
C THR A 157 -14.72 -2.38 13.84
N GLN A 158 -14.43 -3.38 13.00
CA GLN A 158 -14.94 -4.73 13.20
C GLN A 158 -14.36 -5.41 14.45
N LEU A 159 -13.09 -5.16 14.78
CA LEU A 159 -12.49 -5.64 16.03
C LEU A 159 -13.11 -4.98 17.27
N ASP A 160 -13.50 -3.71 17.18
CA ASP A 160 -14.22 -3.02 18.25
C ASP A 160 -15.58 -3.67 18.53
N GLU A 161 -16.33 -3.98 17.47
CA GLU A 161 -17.62 -4.67 17.53
C GLU A 161 -17.52 -6.07 18.16
N LEU A 162 -16.38 -6.75 17.94
CA LEU A 162 -16.08 -8.05 18.54
C LEU A 162 -15.52 -7.97 19.97
N GLY A 163 -15.22 -6.77 20.46
CA GLY A 163 -14.62 -6.57 21.78
C GLY A 163 -13.13 -6.93 21.85
N GLU A 164 -12.43 -7.04 20.72
CA GLU A 164 -10.99 -7.37 20.62
C GLU A 164 -10.12 -6.14 20.91
N LYS A 165 -10.24 -5.61 22.13
CA LYS A 165 -9.66 -4.32 22.51
C LYS A 165 -8.14 -4.30 22.45
N ALA A 166 -7.46 -5.34 22.95
CA ALA A 166 -6.01 -5.39 22.99
C ALA A 166 -5.41 -5.35 21.57
N VAL A 167 -5.88 -6.22 20.68
CA VAL A 167 -5.50 -6.23 19.26
C VAL A 167 -5.82 -4.88 18.61
N ARG A 168 -7.04 -4.37 18.78
CA ARG A 168 -7.46 -3.11 18.17
C ARG A 168 -6.61 -1.92 18.64
N GLU A 169 -6.35 -1.79 19.93
CA GLU A 169 -5.70 -0.62 20.53
C GLU A 169 -4.18 -0.63 20.39
N THR A 170 -3.56 -1.79 20.57
CA THR A 170 -2.10 -1.93 20.63
C THR A 170 -1.48 -2.36 19.30
N ILE A 171 -2.25 -2.97 18.41
CA ILE A 171 -1.80 -3.37 17.06
C ILE A 171 -2.42 -2.44 16.01
N ILE A 172 -3.69 -2.64 15.70
CA ILE A 172 -4.32 -2.05 14.51
C ILE A 172 -4.36 -0.52 14.58
N ASN A 173 -4.70 0.06 15.73
CA ASN A 173 -4.73 1.51 15.88
C ASN A 173 -3.33 2.14 15.92
N GLN A 174 -2.28 1.40 16.28
CA GLN A 174 -0.92 1.91 16.23
C GLN A 174 -0.42 1.96 14.79
N ILE A 175 -0.64 0.87 14.03
CA ILE A 175 -0.33 0.81 12.59
C ILE A 175 -1.08 1.92 11.85
N LYS A 176 -2.40 1.99 12.02
CA LYS A 176 -3.28 3.01 11.44
C LYS A 176 -2.85 4.47 11.68
N ARG A 177 -2.08 4.76 12.74
CA ARG A 177 -1.57 6.13 12.99
C ARG A 177 -0.44 6.51 12.05
N GLN A 178 0.30 5.55 11.52
CA GLN A 178 1.46 5.75 10.65
C GLN A 178 1.04 5.89 9.17
N GLU A 179 0.10 5.06 8.71
CA GLU A 179 -0.40 5.02 7.32
C GLU A 179 -0.71 6.38 6.68
N PRO A 180 -1.40 7.33 7.35
CA PRO A 180 -1.71 8.62 6.73
C PRO A 180 -0.46 9.45 6.45
N GLY A 181 0.61 9.25 7.22
CA GLY A 181 1.91 9.87 7.04
C GLY A 181 2.62 9.35 5.79
N HIS A 182 2.61 8.03 5.58
CA HIS A 182 3.13 7.39 4.36
C HIS A 182 2.36 7.83 3.12
N PHE A 183 1.03 7.79 3.18
CA PHE A 183 0.17 8.28 2.10
C PHE A 183 0.46 9.75 1.78
N ALA A 184 0.65 10.59 2.81
CA ALA A 184 0.96 11.99 2.62
C ALA A 184 2.30 12.20 1.91
N PHE A 185 3.33 11.41 2.23
CA PHE A 185 4.62 11.45 1.52
C PHE A 185 4.42 11.18 0.02
N TYR A 186 3.84 10.03 -0.33
CA TYR A 186 3.63 9.68 -1.75
C TYR A 186 2.75 10.68 -2.49
N ARG A 187 1.69 11.17 -1.85
CA ARG A 187 0.83 12.22 -2.41
C ARG A 187 1.62 13.48 -2.70
N MET A 188 2.43 13.95 -1.74
CA MET A 188 3.23 15.16 -1.90
C MET A 188 4.29 14.98 -2.99
N SER A 189 4.93 13.82 -3.07
CA SER A 189 5.92 13.48 -4.09
C SER A 189 5.31 13.43 -5.50
N ALA A 190 4.12 12.81 -5.64
CA ALA A 190 3.35 12.80 -6.89
C ALA A 190 2.89 14.21 -7.29
N GLU A 191 2.40 15.02 -6.33
CA GLU A 191 2.02 16.42 -6.57
C GLU A 191 3.23 17.25 -7.02
N LYS A 192 4.41 17.06 -6.41
CA LYS A 192 5.65 17.76 -6.75
C LYS A 192 6.09 17.44 -8.18
N ILE A 193 6.35 16.17 -8.49
CA ILE A 193 6.93 15.75 -9.78
C ILE A 193 6.04 16.13 -10.98
N MET A 194 4.72 16.17 -10.76
CA MET A 194 3.74 16.55 -11.78
C MET A 194 3.63 18.07 -11.99
N THR A 195 4.14 18.91 -11.07
CA THR A 195 3.89 20.37 -11.09
C THR A 195 5.14 21.25 -11.02
N ASP A 196 6.30 20.69 -10.68
CA ASP A 196 7.56 21.43 -10.57
C ASP A 196 8.29 21.64 -11.91
N GLY A 197 7.85 20.94 -12.96
CA GLY A 197 8.43 21.03 -14.31
C GLY A 197 9.49 19.97 -14.61
N THR A 198 9.69 19.00 -13.71
CA THR A 198 10.58 17.84 -13.92
C THR A 198 10.19 17.05 -15.16
N LEU A 199 8.89 16.75 -15.32
CA LEU A 199 8.41 15.90 -16.42
C LEU A 199 8.12 16.67 -17.71
N ARG A 200 8.66 16.17 -18.82
CA ARG A 200 8.25 16.58 -20.17
C ARG A 200 6.90 15.96 -20.56
N PRO A 201 6.14 16.54 -21.50
CA PRO A 201 4.84 16.02 -21.91
C PRO A 201 4.82 14.54 -22.34
N TRP A 202 5.89 14.07 -23.00
CA TRP A 202 6.01 12.67 -23.41
C TRP A 202 6.23 11.72 -22.22
N GLN A 203 6.91 12.17 -21.15
CA GLN A 203 7.11 11.39 -19.92
C GLN A 203 5.77 11.21 -19.20
N VAL A 204 4.96 12.27 -19.12
CA VAL A 204 3.60 12.20 -18.57
C VAL A 204 2.71 11.25 -19.39
N PHE A 205 2.79 11.33 -20.73
CA PHE A 205 2.07 10.40 -21.60
C PHE A 205 2.50 8.95 -21.38
N LEU A 206 3.80 8.69 -21.29
CA LEU A 206 4.33 7.36 -21.04
C LEU A 206 3.92 6.83 -19.65
N ALA A 207 3.99 7.66 -18.61
CA ALA A 207 3.56 7.30 -17.27
C ALA A 207 2.07 6.91 -17.23
N ARG A 208 1.20 7.63 -17.96
CA ARG A 208 -0.22 7.26 -18.13
C ARG A 208 -0.40 5.89 -18.76
N LEU A 209 0.28 5.66 -19.89
CA LEU A 209 0.17 4.41 -20.64
C LEU A 209 0.65 3.22 -19.81
N LEU A 210 1.80 3.38 -19.13
CA LEU A 210 2.35 2.34 -18.26
C LEU A 210 1.41 2.09 -17.08
N ARG A 211 0.96 3.14 -16.39
CA ARG A 211 0.05 3.00 -15.24
C ARG A 211 -1.26 2.30 -15.60
N GLU A 212 -1.85 2.59 -16.76
CA GLU A 212 -3.07 1.92 -17.23
C GLU A 212 -2.88 0.41 -17.46
N ARG A 213 -1.65 -0.01 -17.83
CA ARG A 213 -1.32 -1.40 -18.17
C ARG A 213 -0.75 -2.20 -17.01
N SER A 214 -0.11 -1.53 -16.05
CA SER A 214 0.57 -2.14 -14.91
C SER A 214 -0.10 -1.82 -13.58
N TYR A 215 -1.35 -1.35 -13.59
CA TYR A 215 -2.08 -1.12 -12.35
C TYR A 215 -2.42 -2.46 -11.70
N GLU A 216 -2.08 -2.55 -10.42
CA GLU A 216 -2.37 -3.68 -9.56
C GLU A 216 -2.82 -3.18 -8.18
N LEU A 217 -3.56 -4.01 -7.46
CA LEU A 217 -3.87 -3.75 -6.06
C LEU A 217 -2.63 -4.04 -5.21
N VAL A 218 -2.60 -3.46 -4.00
CA VAL A 218 -1.45 -3.61 -3.10
C VAL A 218 -1.15 -5.08 -2.90
N GLY A 219 0.10 -5.50 -3.08
CA GLY A 219 0.55 -6.85 -2.72
C GLY A 219 0.08 -8.00 -3.64
N THR A 220 -0.57 -7.73 -4.78
CA THR A 220 -1.07 -8.80 -5.65
C THR A 220 -0.02 -9.38 -6.58
N HIS A 221 0.92 -8.56 -7.09
CA HIS A 221 2.03 -8.97 -7.97
C HIS A 221 1.62 -9.82 -9.19
N ASN A 222 0.43 -9.55 -9.76
CA ASN A 222 -0.24 -10.37 -10.79
C ASN A 222 -0.41 -11.86 -10.46
N ASP A 223 -0.35 -12.24 -9.18
CA ASP A 223 -0.57 -13.62 -8.75
C ASP A 223 -2.07 -13.86 -8.51
N PRO A 224 -2.71 -14.83 -9.20
CA PRO A 224 -4.13 -15.12 -9.02
C PRO A 224 -4.54 -15.52 -7.59
N VAL A 225 -3.64 -16.12 -6.82
CA VAL A 225 -3.87 -16.50 -5.42
C VAL A 225 -3.88 -15.26 -4.53
N HIS A 226 -2.94 -14.35 -4.73
CA HIS A 226 -2.91 -13.08 -4.00
C HIS A 226 -4.07 -12.17 -4.40
N GLN A 227 -4.45 -12.14 -5.68
CA GLN A 227 -5.63 -11.40 -6.14
C GLN A 227 -6.91 -11.93 -5.50
N ALA A 228 -7.09 -13.25 -5.43
CA ALA A 228 -8.22 -13.84 -4.71
C ALA A 228 -8.19 -13.50 -3.21
N THR A 229 -7.03 -13.48 -2.58
CA THR A 229 -6.92 -13.11 -1.15
C THR A 229 -7.20 -11.62 -0.93
N MET A 230 -6.81 -10.74 -1.87
CA MET A 230 -7.24 -9.34 -1.87
C MET A 230 -8.76 -9.21 -2.06
N GLY A 231 -9.37 -10.07 -2.88
CA GLY A 231 -10.83 -10.17 -3.00
C GLY A 231 -11.52 -10.55 -1.70
N GLU A 232 -10.93 -11.48 -0.92
CA GLU A 232 -11.38 -11.82 0.42
C GLU A 232 -11.28 -10.61 1.37
N VAL A 233 -10.18 -9.85 1.33
CA VAL A 233 -10.04 -8.60 2.10
C VAL A 233 -11.16 -7.62 1.76
N ILE A 234 -11.46 -7.44 0.48
CA ILE A 234 -12.53 -6.54 0.01
C ILE A 234 -13.90 -7.00 0.50
N ASP A 235 -14.18 -8.30 0.47
CA ASP A 235 -15.44 -8.88 0.94
C ASP A 235 -15.59 -8.80 2.47
N VAL A 236 -14.62 -9.35 3.22
CA VAL A 236 -14.65 -9.43 4.69
C VAL A 236 -14.66 -8.05 5.35
N LEU A 237 -13.93 -7.09 4.77
CA LEU A 237 -13.92 -5.71 5.28
C LEU A 237 -15.15 -4.88 4.86
N GLY A 238 -16.05 -5.46 4.06
CA GLY A 238 -17.35 -4.85 3.70
C GLY A 238 -17.29 -3.87 2.54
N PHE A 239 -16.26 -3.94 1.70
CA PHE A 239 -16.09 -3.05 0.55
C PHE A 239 -16.80 -3.54 -0.72
N ASP A 240 -17.12 -4.83 -0.84
CA ASP A 240 -17.79 -5.42 -2.02
C ASP A 240 -19.13 -4.72 -2.38
N GLY A 241 -19.92 -4.35 -1.37
CA GLY A 241 -21.17 -3.58 -1.59
C GLY A 241 -20.95 -2.14 -2.06
N GLN A 242 -19.71 -1.64 -2.06
CA GLN A 242 -19.36 -0.24 -2.30
C GLN A 242 -18.08 -0.07 -3.15
N LEU A 243 -17.80 -1.02 -4.06
CA LEU A 243 -16.56 -1.02 -4.85
C LEU A 243 -16.29 0.29 -5.59
N GLU A 244 -17.31 0.98 -6.10
CA GLU A 244 -17.13 2.27 -6.76
C GLU A 244 -16.68 3.38 -5.80
N ALA A 245 -17.21 3.40 -4.57
CA ALA A 245 -16.78 4.34 -3.56
C ALA A 245 -15.33 4.05 -3.13
N PHE A 246 -14.99 2.77 -2.99
CA PHE A 246 -13.62 2.33 -2.69
C PHE A 246 -12.65 2.71 -3.82
N ALA A 247 -13.00 2.42 -5.07
CA ALA A 247 -12.24 2.80 -6.26
C ALA A 247 -12.04 4.32 -6.34
N LYS A 248 -13.07 5.10 -5.98
CA LYS A 248 -13.00 6.56 -5.94
C LYS A 248 -12.01 7.04 -4.89
N GLU A 249 -11.99 6.45 -3.70
CA GLU A 249 -11.03 6.84 -2.65
C GLU A 249 -9.58 6.56 -3.05
N ILE A 250 -9.32 5.40 -3.68
CA ILE A 250 -7.98 4.99 -4.12
C ILE A 250 -7.53 5.81 -5.35
N GLY A 251 -8.37 5.91 -6.38
CA GLY A 251 -8.02 6.49 -7.67
C GLY A 251 -8.10 8.02 -7.75
N ARG A 252 -8.61 8.70 -6.73
CA ARG A 252 -8.82 10.17 -6.75
C ARG A 252 -7.54 10.95 -7.04
N LEU A 253 -6.42 10.53 -6.47
CA LEU A 253 -5.14 11.21 -6.68
C LEU A 253 -4.70 11.13 -8.15
N GLU A 254 -4.76 9.93 -8.74
CA GLU A 254 -4.42 9.69 -10.13
C GLU A 254 -5.36 10.44 -11.08
N ALA A 255 -6.67 10.41 -10.83
CA ALA A 255 -7.62 11.20 -11.62
C ALA A 255 -7.28 12.69 -11.63
N LYS A 256 -6.96 13.23 -10.45
CA LYS A 256 -6.67 14.65 -10.26
C LYS A 256 -5.34 15.09 -10.87
N LEU A 257 -4.29 14.27 -10.77
CA LEU A 257 -2.94 14.65 -11.19
C LEU A 257 -2.59 14.05 -12.54
N LEU A 258 -2.63 12.72 -12.63
CA LEU A 258 -2.22 12.00 -13.82
C LEU A 258 -3.22 12.21 -14.96
N TRP A 259 -4.52 12.26 -14.68
CA TRP A 259 -5.58 12.37 -15.70
C TRP A 259 -6.33 13.71 -15.73
N ALA A 260 -5.72 14.79 -15.19
CA ALA A 260 -6.34 16.11 -15.03
C ALA A 260 -7.02 16.69 -16.29
N ASN A 261 -6.55 16.31 -17.48
CA ASN A 261 -7.08 16.78 -18.77
C ASN A 261 -8.38 16.08 -19.20
N LYS A 262 -8.79 15.00 -18.52
CA LYS A 262 -9.96 14.20 -18.87
C LYS A 262 -11.16 14.64 -18.03
N GLN A 263 -11.98 15.52 -18.60
CA GLN A 263 -13.17 16.06 -17.93
C GLN A 263 -14.12 14.95 -17.46
N GLY A 264 -14.67 15.11 -16.25
CA GLY A 264 -15.67 14.20 -15.69
C GLY A 264 -15.14 12.86 -15.15
N MET A 265 -13.83 12.60 -15.22
CA MET A 265 -13.24 11.41 -14.61
C MET A 265 -13.13 11.58 -13.08
N GLU A 266 -13.86 10.75 -12.33
CA GLU A 266 -13.75 10.73 -10.86
C GLU A 266 -12.59 9.87 -10.36
N PHE A 267 -12.34 8.74 -11.01
CA PHE A 267 -11.22 7.81 -10.78
C PHE A 267 -10.90 7.04 -12.08
N PRO A 268 -9.69 6.49 -12.24
CA PRO A 268 -9.35 5.71 -13.43
C PRO A 268 -10.09 4.36 -13.48
N PRO A 269 -10.68 3.95 -14.63
CA PRO A 269 -11.49 2.74 -14.73
C PRO A 269 -10.75 1.43 -14.38
N TYR A 270 -9.43 1.39 -14.56
CA TYR A 270 -8.62 0.22 -14.23
C TYR A 270 -8.60 -0.10 -12.73
N VAL A 271 -8.83 0.89 -11.86
CA VAL A 271 -8.91 0.69 -10.41
C VAL A 271 -10.13 -0.17 -10.07
N LEU A 272 -11.30 0.21 -10.57
CA LEU A 272 -12.54 -0.54 -10.32
C LEU A 272 -12.51 -1.91 -11.00
N ARG A 273 -11.90 -2.01 -12.18
CA ARG A 273 -11.71 -3.30 -12.85
C ARG A 273 -10.89 -4.26 -11.98
N ALA A 274 -9.73 -3.83 -11.48
CA ALA A 274 -8.88 -4.67 -10.64
C ALA A 274 -9.58 -5.12 -9.33
N LEU A 275 -10.38 -4.23 -8.73
CA LEU A 275 -11.20 -4.58 -7.56
C LEU A 275 -12.24 -5.66 -7.88
N ARG A 276 -12.97 -5.52 -9.00
CA ARG A 276 -13.97 -6.51 -9.45
C ARG A 276 -13.32 -7.86 -9.75
N GLU A 277 -12.23 -7.85 -10.51
CA GLU A 277 -11.48 -9.06 -10.86
C GLU A 277 -10.99 -9.80 -9.61
N SER A 278 -10.51 -9.09 -8.59
CA SER A 278 -10.06 -9.70 -7.33
C SER A 278 -11.23 -10.35 -6.56
N VAL A 279 -12.38 -9.69 -6.47
CA VAL A 279 -13.58 -10.25 -5.83
C VAL A 279 -14.15 -11.44 -6.61
N GLU A 280 -14.13 -11.38 -7.94
CA GLU A 280 -14.53 -12.49 -8.80
C GLU A 280 -13.64 -13.72 -8.56
N LEU A 281 -12.31 -13.54 -8.56
CA LEU A 281 -11.36 -14.60 -8.25
C LEU A 281 -11.55 -15.19 -6.85
N TYR A 282 -11.83 -14.35 -5.84
CA TYR A 282 -12.17 -14.81 -4.50
C TYR A 282 -13.41 -15.71 -4.49
N ARG A 283 -14.47 -15.31 -5.18
CA ARG A 283 -15.71 -16.10 -5.26
C ARG A 283 -15.51 -17.44 -5.97
N GLU A 284 -14.58 -17.50 -6.94
CA GLU A 284 -14.23 -18.74 -7.64
C GLU A 284 -13.34 -19.67 -6.80
N GLN A 285 -12.36 -19.12 -6.10
CA GLN A 285 -11.34 -19.90 -5.37
C GLN A 285 -11.71 -20.22 -3.92
N GLY A 286 -12.63 -19.45 -3.32
CA GLY A 286 -13.00 -19.56 -1.91
C GLY A 286 -12.03 -18.85 -0.96
N SER A 287 -12.31 -18.95 0.34
CA SER A 287 -11.52 -18.28 1.38
C SER A 287 -10.13 -18.88 1.55
N PHE A 288 -9.20 -18.07 2.02
CA PHE A 288 -7.87 -18.49 2.46
C PHE A 288 -7.95 -19.67 3.44
N ALA A 289 -8.82 -19.59 4.45
CA ALA A 289 -8.98 -20.67 5.43
C ALA A 289 -9.42 -22.00 4.77
N ALA A 290 -10.27 -21.95 3.75
CA ALA A 290 -10.68 -23.14 3.00
C ALA A 290 -9.57 -23.71 2.09
N ARG A 291 -8.57 -22.88 1.72
CA ARG A 291 -7.41 -23.30 0.92
C ARG A 291 -6.29 -23.90 1.78
N LEU A 292 -6.32 -23.71 3.10
CA LEU A 292 -5.38 -24.33 4.04
C LEU A 292 -5.74 -25.78 4.42
N SER A 293 -7.01 -26.18 4.25
CA SER A 293 -7.55 -27.51 4.59
C SER A 293 -7.46 -28.50 3.44
#